data_AF-A0A969Q7P2-F1
#
_entry.id   AF-A0A969Q7P2-F1
#
_cell.length_a   1.000
_cell.length_b   1.000
_cell.length_c   1.000
_cell.angle_alpha   90.00
_cell.angle_beta   90.00
_cell.angle_gamma   90.00
#
_symmetry.space_group_name_H-M   'P 1'
#
loop_
_entity.id
_entity.type
_entity.pdbx_description
1 polymer ?
#
loop_
_entity_poly.entity_id
_entity_poly.type
_entity_poly.pdbx_seq_one_letter_code
_entity_poly.pdbx_strand_id
1 'polypeptide(L)'
;MIKKFDRISAECGLDAIFERFVKQSPVSVMVRSLMERVLNAQQLDAIFENHAQSQYTRELLFSSIVDLMSLVVCGIYPSVNAAYRAKASSLNVSRTAVYDKLNGIEVRKR
;
A
#
# COMPACT_ATOMS: atom_id res chain seq x y z
N MET A 1 -1.73 13.98 27.60
CA MET A 1 -1.10 12.72 27.13
C MET A 1 0.11 12.91 26.21
N ILE A 2 0.52 14.16 25.89
CA ILE A 2 1.60 14.45 24.92
C ILE A 2 2.99 14.55 25.58
N LYS A 3 3.07 14.76 26.90
CA LYS A 3 4.35 15.03 27.60
C LYS A 3 5.25 13.82 27.90
N LYS A 4 4.86 12.59 27.55
CA LYS A 4 5.63 11.37 27.92
C LYS A 4 6.61 10.90 26.82
N PHE A 5 6.62 11.53 25.66
CA PHE A 5 7.51 11.20 24.54
C PHE A 5 8.86 11.96 24.58
N ASP A 6 9.06 12.83 25.58
CA ASP A 6 10.11 13.85 25.58
C ASP A 6 11.48 13.38 26.13
N ARG A 7 11.65 12.08 26.42
CA ARG A 7 12.82 11.59 27.18
C ARG A 7 13.71 10.55 26.50
N ILE A 8 13.49 10.20 25.23
CA ILE A 8 14.31 9.18 24.53
C ILE A 8 14.92 9.68 23.20
N SER A 9 14.55 10.84 22.67
CA SER A 9 14.92 11.24 21.29
C SER A 9 16.26 11.97 21.10
N ALA A 10 17.18 11.95 22.07
CA ALA A 10 18.42 12.73 21.95
C ALA A 10 19.48 12.13 20.99
N GLU A 11 19.32 10.91 20.47
CA GLU A 11 20.28 10.31 19.53
C GLU A 11 19.62 9.51 18.41
N CYS A 12 18.86 10.17 17.53
CA CYS A 12 18.55 9.60 16.21
C CYS A 12 18.17 10.70 15.21
N GLY A 13 18.87 10.79 14.07
CA GLY A 13 18.60 11.80 13.04
C GLY A 13 17.17 11.79 12.50
N LEU A 14 16.46 10.66 12.60
CA LEU A 14 15.06 10.54 12.18
C LEU A 14 14.07 11.21 13.14
N ASP A 15 14.32 11.15 14.46
CA ASP A 15 13.44 11.75 15.46
C ASP A 15 13.44 13.28 15.34
N ALA A 16 14.62 13.88 15.17
CA ALA A 16 14.78 15.31 14.96
C ALA A 16 14.11 15.81 13.67
N ILE A 17 14.09 14.97 12.62
CA ILE A 17 13.38 15.26 11.36
C ILE A 17 11.87 15.16 11.57
N PHE A 18 11.40 14.09 12.22
CA PHE A 18 9.98 13.86 12.47
C PHE A 18 9.36 14.94 13.36
N GLU A 19 10.09 15.38 14.39
CA GLU A 19 9.69 16.50 15.25
C GLU A 19 9.35 17.78 14.46
N ARG A 20 10.13 18.09 13.41
CA ARG A 20 9.89 19.29 12.58
C ARG A 20 8.57 19.18 11.83
N PHE A 21 8.24 18.00 11.31
CA PHE A 21 6.97 17.74 10.65
C PHE A 21 5.80 17.77 11.63
N VAL A 22 5.95 17.21 12.84
CA VAL A 22 4.92 17.27 13.88
C VAL A 22 4.65 18.71 14.32
N LYS A 23 5.69 19.55 14.42
CA LYS A 23 5.55 20.96 14.79
C LYS A 23 4.82 21.79 13.72
N GLN A 24 5.06 21.51 12.44
CA GLN A 24 4.49 22.30 11.33
C GLN A 24 3.14 21.78 10.84
N SER A 25 2.92 20.46 10.82
CA SER A 25 1.69 19.85 10.31
C SER A 25 1.34 18.54 11.06
N PRO A 26 0.98 18.63 12.35
CA PRO A 26 0.78 17.45 13.20
C PRO A 26 -0.32 16.53 12.66
N VAL A 27 -1.41 17.09 12.12
CA VAL A 27 -2.54 16.31 11.58
C VAL A 27 -2.13 15.54 10.32
N SER A 28 -1.43 16.18 9.38
CA SER A 28 -0.97 15.53 8.15
C SER A 28 -0.04 14.36 8.45
N VAL A 29 0.86 14.53 9.43
CA VAL A 29 1.75 13.46 9.88
C VAL A 29 0.96 12.30 10.49
N MET A 30 0.02 12.60 11.40
CA MET A 30 -0.82 11.56 12.03
C MET A 30 -1.66 10.80 11.00
N VAL A 31 -2.28 11.50 10.06
CA VAL A 31 -3.09 10.87 9.00
C VAL A 31 -2.22 9.99 8.12
N ARG A 32 -1.06 10.48 7.68
CA ARG A 32 -0.13 9.68 6.88
C ARG A 32 0.33 8.43 7.62
N SER A 33 0.73 8.56 8.88
CA SER A 33 1.14 7.41 9.71
C SER A 33 0.00 6.41 9.91
N LEU A 34 -1.24 6.89 10.08
CA LEU A 34 -2.41 6.03 10.17
C LEU A 34 -2.65 5.29 8.85
N MET A 35 -2.58 5.98 7.72
CA MET A 35 -2.73 5.37 6.39
C MET A 35 -1.65 4.33 6.13
N GLU A 36 -0.39 4.61 6.43
CA GLU A 36 0.72 3.65 6.29
C GLU A 36 0.50 2.40 7.17
N ARG A 37 -0.05 2.58 8.38
CA ARG A 37 -0.37 1.46 9.26
C ARG A 37 -1.56 0.65 8.78
N VAL A 38 -2.63 1.29 8.30
CA VAL A 38 -3.86 0.61 7.87
C VAL A 38 -3.68 -0.07 6.52
N LEU A 39 -2.94 0.56 5.60
CA LEU A 39 -2.72 0.10 4.22
C LEU A 39 -1.43 -0.73 4.08
N ASN A 40 -0.97 -1.38 5.15
CA ASN A 40 0.16 -2.30 5.04
C ASN A 40 -0.24 -3.56 4.27
N ALA A 41 0.74 -4.22 3.64
CA ALA A 41 0.51 -5.38 2.78
C ALA A 41 -0.27 -6.50 3.48
N GLN A 42 0.07 -6.80 4.74
CA GLN A 42 -0.57 -7.86 5.50
C GLN A 42 -2.05 -7.58 5.79
N GLN A 43 -2.40 -6.33 6.12
CA GLN A 43 -3.79 -5.92 6.35
C GLN A 43 -4.59 -5.91 5.06
N LEU A 44 -3.99 -5.44 3.96
CA LEU A 44 -4.63 -5.46 2.64
C LEU A 44 -4.95 -6.88 2.18
N ASP A 45 -3.97 -7.79 2.29
CA ASP A 45 -4.15 -9.19 1.93
C ASP A 45 -5.21 -9.85 2.83
N ALA A 46 -5.18 -9.62 4.15
CA ALA A 46 -6.17 -10.16 5.07
C ALA A 46 -7.60 -9.66 4.80
N ILE A 47 -7.78 -8.37 4.49
CA ILE A 47 -9.10 -7.81 4.11
C ILE A 47 -9.61 -8.51 2.85
N PHE A 48 -8.74 -8.70 1.86
CA PHE A 48 -9.12 -9.36 0.61
C PHE A 48 -9.50 -10.83 0.84
N GLU A 49 -8.71 -11.58 1.61
CA GLU A 49 -8.99 -12.97 1.95
C GLU A 49 -10.32 -13.16 2.70
N ASN A 50 -10.65 -12.25 3.63
CA ASN A 50 -11.86 -12.35 4.43
C ASN A 50 -13.16 -12.01 3.69
N HIS A 51 -13.07 -11.24 2.60
CA HIS A 51 -14.25 -10.68 1.92
C HIS A 51 -14.40 -11.09 0.45
N ALA A 52 -13.37 -11.62 -0.19
CA ALA A 52 -13.44 -12.06 -1.58
C ALA A 52 -14.34 -13.31 -1.71
N GLN A 53 -15.47 -13.18 -2.42
CA GLN A 53 -16.45 -14.26 -2.59
C GLN A 53 -16.08 -15.25 -3.71
N SER A 54 -15.21 -14.87 -4.65
CA SER A 54 -14.79 -15.70 -5.78
C SER A 54 -13.29 -15.53 -5.99
N GLN A 55 -12.50 -16.34 -5.30
CA GLN A 55 -11.04 -16.29 -5.35
C GLN A 55 -10.49 -16.88 -6.67
N TYR A 56 -9.66 -16.11 -7.37
CA TYR A 56 -8.57 -16.65 -8.20
C TYR A 56 -7.26 -16.37 -7.45
N THR A 57 -6.82 -17.33 -6.64
CA THR A 57 -5.62 -17.21 -5.79
C THR A 57 -4.72 -18.39 -6.03
N ARG A 58 -3.83 -18.27 -7.01
CA ARG A 58 -2.65 -19.13 -7.02
C ARG A 58 -1.33 -18.41 -7.24
N GLU A 59 -1.31 -17.28 -7.94
CA GLU A 59 0.00 -16.71 -8.36
C GLU A 59 0.32 -15.32 -7.78
N LEU A 60 -0.65 -14.54 -7.29
CA LEU A 60 -0.42 -13.13 -6.96
C LEU A 60 -1.19 -12.63 -5.73
N LEU A 61 -0.47 -11.95 -4.83
CA LEU A 61 -1.02 -11.29 -3.63
C LEU A 61 -1.84 -10.05 -4.02
N PHE A 62 -2.81 -9.69 -3.18
CA PHE A 62 -3.63 -8.51 -3.41
C PHE A 62 -2.84 -7.23 -3.16
N SER A 63 -2.02 -7.20 -2.12
CA SER A 63 -1.06 -6.13 -1.83
C SER A 63 -0.14 -5.82 -3.02
N SER A 64 0.34 -6.84 -3.73
CA SER A 64 1.16 -6.66 -4.94
C SER A 64 0.41 -5.97 -6.09
N ILE A 65 -0.90 -6.22 -6.23
CA ILE A 65 -1.74 -5.50 -7.19
C ILE A 65 -1.99 -4.06 -6.72
N VAL A 66 -2.24 -3.84 -5.44
CA VAL A 66 -2.40 -2.47 -4.88
C VAL A 66 -1.14 -1.65 -5.13
N ASP A 67 0.04 -2.25 -4.93
CA ASP A 67 1.34 -1.64 -5.22
C ASP A 67 1.60 -1.40 -6.70
N LEU A 68 0.99 -2.18 -7.60
CA LEU A 68 1.05 -1.94 -9.03
C LEU A 68 0.13 -0.79 -9.43
N MET A 69 -1.10 -0.80 -8.90
CA MET A 69 -2.13 0.20 -9.18
C MET A 69 -1.78 1.57 -8.60
N SER A 70 -1.08 1.64 -7.47
CA SER A 70 -0.62 2.91 -6.90
C SER A 70 0.25 3.69 -7.89
N LEU A 71 1.06 3.00 -8.69
CA LEU A 71 1.88 3.65 -9.72
C LEU A 71 1.04 4.23 -10.87
N VAL A 72 -0.09 3.62 -11.18
CA VAL A 72 -0.99 4.08 -12.25
C VAL A 72 -1.88 5.22 -11.75
N VAL A 73 -2.48 5.05 -10.58
CA VAL A 73 -3.39 6.04 -9.97
C VAL A 73 -2.67 7.33 -9.59
N CYS A 74 -1.41 7.24 -9.15
CA CYS A 74 -0.56 8.42 -8.90
C CYS A 74 0.04 9.02 -10.18
N GLY A 75 -0.28 8.50 -11.36
CA GLY A 75 0.18 9.03 -12.65
C GLY A 75 1.65 8.77 -12.98
N ILE A 76 2.33 7.87 -12.26
CA ILE A 76 3.74 7.50 -12.54
C ILE A 76 3.83 6.74 -13.86
N TYR A 77 2.87 5.84 -14.13
CA TYR A 77 2.74 5.16 -15.41
C TYR A 77 1.35 5.40 -16.02
N PRO A 78 1.26 5.54 -17.36
CA PRO A 78 0.00 5.87 -18.04
C PRO A 78 -0.98 4.69 -18.12
N SER A 79 -0.57 3.47 -17.78
CA SER A 79 -1.44 2.29 -17.80
C SER A 79 -0.91 1.16 -16.92
N VAL A 80 -1.80 0.23 -16.57
CA VAL A 80 -1.45 -1.01 -15.84
C VAL A 80 -0.39 -1.82 -16.59
N ASN A 81 -0.50 -1.93 -17.92
CA ASN A 81 0.50 -2.65 -18.71
C ASN A 81 1.88 -1.97 -18.68
N ALA A 82 1.93 -0.63 -18.68
CA ALA A 82 3.18 0.10 -18.55
C ALA A 82 3.81 -0.11 -17.15
N ALA A 83 3.00 -0.03 -16.09
CA ALA A 83 3.45 -0.32 -14.73
C ALA A 83 3.91 -1.78 -14.56
N TYR A 84 3.20 -2.73 -15.17
CA TYR A 84 3.56 -4.15 -15.13
C TYR A 84 4.91 -4.38 -15.80
N ARG A 85 5.15 -3.81 -16.99
CA ARG A 85 6.46 -3.93 -17.66
C ARG A 85 7.61 -3.39 -16.81
N ALA A 86 7.37 -2.32 -16.05
CA ALA A 86 8.38 -1.77 -15.14
C ALA A 86 8.63 -2.64 -13.90
N LYS A 87 7.60 -3.37 -13.41
CA LYS A 87 7.68 -4.28 -12.26
C LYS A 87 7.77 -5.77 -12.61
N ALA A 88 7.89 -6.13 -13.89
CA ALA A 88 7.75 -7.53 -14.35
C ALA A 88 8.79 -8.45 -13.68
N SER A 89 10.03 -7.99 -13.54
CA SER A 89 11.12 -8.75 -12.92
C SER A 89 10.95 -8.95 -11.41
N SER A 90 10.19 -8.10 -10.72
CA SER A 90 9.95 -8.24 -9.28
C SER A 90 8.66 -9.00 -8.96
N LEU A 91 7.66 -8.90 -9.83
CA LEU A 91 6.37 -9.59 -9.67
C LEU A 91 6.45 -11.08 -10.00
N ASN A 92 7.33 -11.52 -10.92
CA ASN A 92 7.55 -12.93 -11.30
C ASN A 92 6.27 -13.70 -11.72
N VAL A 93 5.23 -12.99 -12.15
CA VAL A 93 3.97 -13.57 -12.63
C VAL A 93 3.71 -13.16 -14.06
N SER A 94 2.87 -13.93 -14.76
CA SER A 94 2.46 -13.58 -16.11
C SER A 94 1.58 -12.33 -16.13
N ARG A 95 1.58 -11.62 -17.27
CA ARG A 95 0.66 -10.51 -17.50
C ARG A 95 -0.80 -10.95 -17.34
N THR A 96 -1.12 -12.17 -17.80
CA THR A 96 -2.47 -12.75 -17.69
C THR A 96 -2.87 -12.90 -16.22
N ALA A 97 -2.00 -13.43 -15.37
CA ALA A 97 -2.27 -13.56 -13.93
C ALA A 97 -2.56 -12.21 -13.24
N VAL A 98 -1.91 -11.13 -13.67
CA VAL A 98 -2.21 -9.77 -13.19
C VAL A 98 -3.63 -9.35 -13.55
N TYR A 99 -4.04 -9.53 -14.81
CA TYR A 99 -5.38 -9.17 -15.26
C TYR A 99 -6.47 -10.07 -14.69
N ASP A 100 -6.20 -11.37 -14.55
CA ASP A 100 -7.12 -12.32 -13.92
C ASP A 100 -7.37 -11.93 -12.46
N LYS A 101 -6.31 -11.55 -11.73
CA LYS A 101 -6.43 -11.05 -10.37
C LYS A 101 -7.25 -9.76 -10.32
N LEU A 102 -6.98 -8.80 -11.22
CA LEU A 102 -7.74 -7.54 -11.29
C LEU A 102 -9.23 -7.75 -11.54
N ASN A 103 -9.58 -8.64 -12.48
CA ASN A 103 -10.97 -8.99 -12.78
C ASN A 103 -11.69 -9.61 -11.58
N GLY A 104 -10.96 -10.31 -10.71
CA GLY A 104 -11.49 -10.91 -9.49
C GLY A 104 -11.70 -9.95 -8.30
N ILE A 105 -11.39 -8.66 -8.44
CA ILE A 105 -11.56 -7.65 -7.37
C ILE A 105 -12.95 -7.01 -7.41
N GLU A 106 -13.66 -7.10 -8.53
CA GLU A 106 -15.00 -6.54 -8.65
C GLU A 106 -16.02 -7.33 -7.80
N VAL A 107 -16.82 -6.62 -7.00
CA VAL A 107 -17.97 -7.23 -6.33
C VAL A 107 -18.96 -7.65 -7.40
N ARG A 108 -19.29 -8.95 -7.46
CA ARG A 108 -20.26 -9.50 -8.42
C ARG A 108 -21.54 -8.67 -8.38
N LYS A 109 -21.82 -7.95 -9.47
CA LYS A 109 -23.08 -7.20 -9.62
C LYS A 109 -24.22 -8.22 -9.51
N ARG A 110 -25.13 -8.00 -8.56
CA ARG A 110 -26.39 -8.75 -8.44
C ARG A 110 -27.30 -8.44 -9.62
#